data_AF-A0A4C1ZMU6-F1
#
_entry.id   AF-A0A4C1ZMU6-F1
#
_cell.length_a   1.000
_cell.length_b   1.000
_cell.length_c   1.000
_cell.angle_alpha   90.00
_cell.angle_beta   90.00
_cell.angle_gamma   90.00
#
_symmetry.space_group_name_H-M   'P 1'
#
loop_
_entity.id
_entity.type
_entity.pdbx_description
1 polymer ?
#
loop_
_entity_poly.entity_id
_entity_poly.type
_entity_poly.pdbx_seq_one_letter_code
_entity_poly.pdbx_strand_id
1 'polypeptide(L)'
;MPRRKRVSARKIASETSEHNINSFFQLCQTDPFAKTLLYVDVPIYYTWDKTRKIFQRRKQGMPEEGHPEIMKTNAIGRVYTVHPNNAECFYLRMLLHEIRGPTNFTDLRTIDGYICHTYREACQSLGLLENDNHWELTLQEATLTASAEQIRELFAIILTTNPSNPKQLWDSFKRNMSDDILYQIRQANPELIIEFNDDIFNETLIRLEDKWLAINNQTLVEIGMPAPQRNTFSVLNYKITKEKKLQRQ
;
A
#
# COMPACT_ATOMS: atom_id res chain seq x y z
N MET A 1 12.35 32.00 -30.88
CA MET A 1 12.97 30.83 -30.23
C MET A 1 11.96 30.20 -29.27
N PRO A 2 11.38 29.03 -29.56
CA PRO A 2 10.41 28.41 -28.64
C PRO A 2 11.15 27.75 -27.47
N ARG A 3 10.78 28.13 -26.24
CA ARG A 3 11.28 27.53 -25.00
C ARG A 3 10.90 26.05 -24.95
N ARG A 4 11.89 25.14 -25.01
CA ARG A 4 11.70 23.72 -24.68
C ARG A 4 11.10 23.60 -23.28
N LYS A 5 9.88 23.08 -23.18
CA LYS A 5 9.24 22.74 -21.90
C LYS A 5 10.18 21.77 -21.17
N ARG A 6 10.72 22.19 -20.02
CA ARG A 6 11.48 21.32 -19.11
C ARG A 6 10.51 20.27 -18.57
N VAL A 7 10.55 19.07 -19.12
CA VAL A 7 9.89 17.90 -18.54
C VAL A 7 10.61 17.58 -17.23
N SER A 8 9.86 17.46 -16.13
CA SER A 8 10.41 17.20 -14.79
C SER A 8 11.17 15.87 -14.76
N ALA A 9 12.35 15.85 -14.15
CA ALA A 9 13.21 14.66 -14.05
C ALA A 9 12.49 13.46 -13.40
N ARG A 10 11.51 13.72 -12.51
CA ARG A 10 10.65 12.69 -11.91
C ARG A 10 9.76 11.98 -12.96
N LYS A 11 9.22 12.73 -13.92
CA LYS A 11 8.38 12.18 -14.99
C LYS A 11 9.19 11.35 -15.98
N ILE A 12 10.42 11.78 -16.28
CA ILE A 12 11.37 11.02 -17.10
C ILE A 12 11.77 9.72 -16.39
N ALA A 13 12.01 9.77 -15.07
CA ALA A 13 12.37 8.58 -14.28
C ALA A 13 11.22 7.56 -14.19
N SER A 14 9.96 8.02 -14.00
CA SER A 14 8.79 7.14 -13.97
C SER A 14 8.52 6.48 -15.33
N GLU A 15 8.54 7.27 -16.43
CA GLU A 15 8.35 6.75 -17.80
C GLU A 15 9.49 5.78 -18.20
N THR A 16 10.72 6.03 -17.75
CA THR A 16 11.85 5.12 -18.00
C THR A 16 11.72 3.81 -17.22
N SER A 17 11.17 3.84 -16.00
CA SER A 17 11.01 2.64 -15.17
C SER A 17 10.00 1.64 -15.74
N GLU A 18 8.86 2.13 -16.24
CA GLU A 18 7.81 1.29 -16.83
C GLU A 18 8.28 0.66 -18.16
N HIS A 19 8.96 1.43 -19.00
CA HIS A 19 9.55 0.91 -20.23
C HIS A 19 10.62 -0.15 -19.97
N ASN A 20 11.42 -0.03 -18.92
CA ASN A 20 12.44 -1.02 -18.59
C ASN A 20 11.82 -2.33 -18.08
N ILE A 21 10.75 -2.27 -17.27
CA ILE A 21 10.02 -3.46 -16.81
C ILE A 21 9.38 -4.20 -17.98
N ASN A 22 8.69 -3.47 -18.87
CA ASN A 22 8.11 -4.07 -20.08
C ASN A 22 9.17 -4.72 -20.97
N SER A 23 10.36 -4.11 -21.07
CA SER A 23 11.46 -4.68 -21.84
C SER A 23 12.09 -5.90 -21.16
N PHE A 24 12.07 -5.96 -19.83
CA PHE A 24 12.46 -7.15 -19.09
C PHE A 24 11.48 -8.31 -19.34
N PHE A 25 10.18 -8.03 -19.37
CA PHE A 25 9.17 -9.03 -19.72
C PHE A 25 9.38 -9.59 -21.14
N GLN A 26 9.64 -8.72 -22.11
CA GLN A 26 9.98 -9.13 -23.48
C GLN A 26 11.27 -9.95 -23.54
N LEU A 27 12.27 -9.57 -22.74
CA LEU A 27 13.50 -10.35 -22.62
C LEU A 27 13.21 -11.76 -22.07
N CYS A 28 12.40 -11.86 -21.01
CA CYS A 28 12.00 -13.15 -20.44
C CYS A 28 11.18 -13.98 -21.43
N GLN A 29 10.41 -13.38 -22.33
CA GLN A 29 9.68 -14.12 -23.37
C GLN A 29 10.63 -14.75 -24.41
N THR A 30 11.76 -14.11 -24.70
CA THR A 30 12.61 -14.42 -25.86
C THR A 30 13.94 -15.09 -25.52
N ASP A 31 14.47 -14.89 -24.31
CA ASP A 31 15.73 -15.46 -23.85
C ASP A 31 15.49 -16.44 -22.68
N PRO A 32 15.69 -17.75 -22.87
CA PRO A 32 15.54 -18.74 -21.81
C PRO A 32 16.40 -18.48 -20.58
N PHE A 33 17.59 -17.88 -20.74
CA PHE A 33 18.43 -17.53 -19.60
C PHE A 33 17.83 -16.39 -18.79
N ALA A 34 17.22 -15.39 -19.43
CA ALA A 34 16.58 -14.30 -18.70
C ALA A 34 15.41 -14.78 -17.82
N LYS A 35 14.76 -15.90 -18.17
CA LYS A 35 13.71 -16.51 -17.34
C LYS A 35 14.22 -17.00 -15.98
N THR A 36 15.52 -17.22 -15.83
CA THR A 36 16.10 -17.66 -14.54
C THR A 36 16.46 -16.49 -13.63
N LEU A 37 16.36 -15.26 -14.13
CA LEU A 37 16.83 -14.06 -13.43
C LEU A 37 15.69 -13.33 -12.72
N LEU A 38 16.04 -12.71 -11.59
CA LEU A 38 15.28 -11.62 -11.02
C LEU A 38 15.55 -10.33 -11.82
N TYR A 39 14.63 -9.36 -11.76
CA TYR A 39 14.86 -8.08 -12.43
C TYR A 39 16.13 -7.38 -11.93
N VAL A 40 16.45 -7.54 -10.64
CA VAL A 40 17.66 -6.97 -10.02
C VAL A 40 18.97 -7.58 -10.53
N ASP A 41 18.91 -8.82 -11.03
CA ASP A 41 20.07 -9.54 -11.56
C ASP A 41 20.29 -9.25 -13.05
N VAL A 42 19.28 -8.72 -13.77
CA VAL A 42 19.39 -8.42 -15.21
C VAL A 42 20.64 -7.60 -15.52
N PRO A 43 21.02 -6.55 -14.78
CA PRO A 43 22.20 -5.74 -15.10
C PRO A 43 23.53 -6.49 -14.95
N ILE A 44 23.59 -7.60 -14.22
CA ILE A 44 24.77 -8.47 -14.12
C ILE A 44 25.08 -9.08 -15.49
N TYR A 45 24.05 -9.46 -16.25
CA TYR A 45 24.17 -10.24 -17.49
C TYR A 45 23.83 -9.45 -18.76
N TYR A 46 23.02 -8.41 -18.62
CA TYR A 46 22.49 -7.62 -19.73
C TYR A 46 22.84 -6.14 -19.55
N THR A 47 22.88 -5.43 -20.67
CA THR A 47 23.00 -3.98 -20.73
C THR A 47 21.84 -3.38 -21.51
N TRP A 48 21.45 -2.16 -21.16
CA TRP A 48 20.37 -1.45 -21.83
C TRP A 48 20.87 -0.77 -23.11
N ASP A 49 20.32 -1.14 -24.27
CA ASP A 49 20.49 -0.40 -25.52
C ASP A 49 19.48 0.74 -25.58
N LYS A 50 19.94 1.98 -25.36
CA LYS A 50 19.08 3.17 -25.36
C LYS A 50 18.42 3.47 -26.70
N THR A 51 19.04 3.06 -27.81
CA THR A 51 18.55 3.34 -29.16
C THR A 51 17.43 2.37 -29.52
N ARG A 52 17.66 1.08 -29.27
CA ARG A 52 16.68 0.03 -29.56
C ARG A 52 15.64 -0.16 -28.44
N LYS A 53 15.92 0.40 -27.25
CA LYS A 53 15.13 0.22 -26.03
C LYS A 53 14.93 -1.26 -25.68
N ILE A 54 16.03 -2.03 -25.72
CA ILE A 54 16.03 -3.46 -25.38
C ILE A 54 17.23 -3.80 -24.51
N PHE A 55 17.11 -4.88 -23.74
CA PHE A 55 18.25 -5.50 -23.08
C PHE A 55 19.06 -6.34 -24.07
N GLN A 56 20.38 -6.26 -23.99
CA GLN A 56 21.30 -7.08 -24.78
C GLN A 56 22.27 -7.79 -23.86
N ARG A 57 22.58 -9.05 -24.18
CA ARG A 57 23.60 -9.82 -23.45
C ARG A 57 24.92 -9.06 -23.43
N ARG A 58 25.60 -9.08 -22.29
CA ARG A 58 26.95 -8.54 -22.17
C ARG A 58 27.92 -9.36 -23.01
N LYS A 59 28.88 -8.66 -23.62
CA LYS A 59 29.95 -9.25 -24.42
C LYS A 59 31.30 -9.33 -23.68
N GLN A 60 31.36 -8.75 -22.49
CA GLN A 60 32.56 -8.62 -21.67
C GLN A 60 32.19 -8.92 -20.21
N GLY A 61 33.12 -9.50 -19.46
CA GLY A 61 32.93 -9.92 -18.07
C GLY A 61 33.63 -11.24 -17.78
N MET A 62 33.21 -11.89 -16.70
CA MET A 62 33.58 -13.28 -16.41
C MET A 62 32.50 -14.21 -16.99
N PRO A 63 32.85 -15.39 -17.51
CA PRO A 63 31.84 -16.39 -17.87
C PRO A 63 31.01 -16.83 -16.66
N GLU A 64 29.73 -17.10 -16.87
CA GLU A 64 28.86 -17.72 -15.87
C GLU A 64 29.19 -19.20 -15.71
N GLU A 65 29.10 -19.70 -14.47
CA GLU A 65 29.43 -21.08 -14.20
C GLU A 65 28.40 -22.00 -14.87
N GLY A 66 28.86 -23.01 -15.60
CA GLY A 66 27.99 -23.87 -16.42
C GLY A 66 27.47 -23.24 -17.72
N HIS A 67 27.69 -21.94 -17.95
CA HIS A 67 27.27 -21.22 -19.15
C HIS A 67 28.39 -20.32 -19.71
N PRO A 68 29.43 -20.89 -20.35
CA PRO A 68 30.60 -20.13 -20.82
C PRO A 68 30.28 -19.03 -21.85
N GLU A 69 29.15 -19.15 -22.54
CA GLU A 69 28.64 -18.19 -23.52
C GLU A 69 27.96 -16.96 -22.87
N ILE A 70 27.75 -16.99 -21.55
CA ILE A 70 27.05 -15.96 -20.80
C ILE A 70 28.07 -15.18 -19.97
N MET A 71 28.16 -13.88 -20.23
CA MET A 71 29.09 -13.01 -19.53
C MET A 71 28.40 -12.29 -18.38
N LYS A 72 28.99 -12.35 -17.19
CA LYS A 72 28.58 -11.60 -15.99
C LYS A 72 29.57 -10.53 -15.58
N THR A 73 29.08 -9.46 -14.98
CA THR A 73 29.89 -8.41 -14.34
C THR A 73 29.43 -8.18 -12.90
N ASN A 74 30.16 -7.37 -12.14
CA ASN A 74 29.76 -6.93 -10.80
C ASN A 74 28.74 -5.77 -10.81
N ALA A 75 27.96 -5.62 -11.89
CA ALA A 75 27.00 -4.54 -12.02
C ALA A 75 25.84 -4.73 -11.04
N ILE A 76 25.55 -3.70 -10.25
CA ILE A 76 24.44 -3.71 -9.30
C ILE A 76 23.19 -3.15 -9.98
N GLY A 77 22.13 -3.95 -10.02
CA GLY A 77 20.83 -3.50 -10.49
C GLY A 77 20.23 -2.47 -9.55
N ARG A 78 19.93 -1.29 -10.08
CA ARG A 78 19.19 -0.26 -9.34
C ARG A 78 17.75 -0.28 -9.79
N VAL A 79 16.86 -0.83 -8.96
CA VAL A 79 15.44 -0.52 -9.04
C VAL A 79 15.27 0.89 -8.46
N TYR A 80 14.54 1.77 -9.15
CA TYR A 80 14.40 3.16 -8.72
C TYR A 80 13.78 3.26 -7.32
N THR A 81 14.22 4.26 -6.55
CA THR A 81 13.62 4.59 -5.25
C THR A 81 12.19 5.06 -5.50
N VAL A 82 11.22 4.25 -5.06
CA VAL A 82 9.82 4.62 -5.03
C VAL A 82 9.55 5.30 -3.69
N HIS A 83 8.84 6.43 -3.70
CA HIS A 83 8.41 7.06 -2.47
C HIS A 83 7.37 6.17 -1.75
N PRO A 84 7.41 6.02 -0.41
CA PRO A 84 6.46 5.18 0.35
C PRO A 84 4.99 5.45 0.02
N ASN A 85 4.62 6.70 -0.24
CA ASN A 85 3.25 7.11 -0.64
C ASN A 85 2.77 6.54 -2.00
N ASN A 86 3.56 5.76 -2.73
CA ASN A 86 3.11 4.98 -3.88
C ASN A 86 3.16 3.48 -3.55
N ALA A 87 2.20 3.05 -2.75
CA ALA A 87 2.09 1.70 -2.21
C ALA A 87 2.13 0.62 -3.32
N GLU A 88 1.42 0.83 -4.43
CA GLU A 88 1.43 -0.09 -5.58
C GLU A 88 2.84 -0.29 -6.15
N CYS A 89 3.59 0.79 -6.36
CA CYS A 89 4.97 0.69 -6.87
C CYS A 89 5.94 0.07 -5.83
N PHE A 90 5.67 0.23 -4.54
CA PHE A 90 6.43 -0.45 -3.49
C PHE A 90 6.25 -1.96 -3.55
N TYR A 91 5.01 -2.45 -3.61
CA TYR A 91 4.73 -3.89 -3.72
C TYR A 91 5.23 -4.49 -5.04
N LEU A 92 5.02 -3.79 -6.17
CA LEU A 92 5.59 -4.19 -7.45
C LEU A 92 7.13 -4.35 -7.38
N ARG A 93 7.81 -3.41 -6.72
CA ARG A 93 9.26 -3.48 -6.53
C ARG A 93 9.65 -4.73 -5.75
N MET A 94 8.96 -5.04 -4.65
CA MET A 94 9.23 -6.24 -3.86
C MET A 94 9.11 -7.50 -4.73
N LEU A 95 8.03 -7.62 -5.49
CA LEU A 95 7.81 -8.76 -6.39
C LEU A 95 8.92 -8.91 -7.44
N LEU A 96 9.44 -7.80 -7.98
CA LEU A 96 10.57 -7.82 -8.92
C LEU A 96 11.90 -8.31 -8.30
N HIS A 97 12.01 -8.34 -6.97
CA HIS A 97 13.15 -8.91 -6.25
C HIS A 97 12.94 -10.40 -5.91
N GLU A 98 11.73 -10.93 -6.05
CA GLU A 98 11.40 -12.30 -5.62
C GLU A 98 11.00 -13.22 -6.78
N ILE A 99 10.37 -12.67 -7.81
CA ILE A 99 9.81 -13.44 -8.93
C ILE A 99 10.80 -13.46 -10.10
N ARG A 100 11.20 -14.68 -10.48
CA ARG A 100 12.10 -14.92 -11.62
C ARG A 100 11.34 -15.00 -12.93
N GLY A 101 11.91 -14.39 -13.96
CA GLY A 101 11.45 -14.55 -15.34
C GLY A 101 10.01 -14.17 -15.67
N PRO A 102 9.35 -13.21 -15.00
CA PRO A 102 7.98 -12.84 -15.34
C PRO A 102 7.91 -12.36 -16.80
N THR A 103 6.88 -12.77 -17.53
CA THR A 103 6.68 -12.39 -18.94
C THR A 103 5.63 -11.30 -19.12
N ASN A 104 4.94 -10.92 -18.04
CA ASN A 104 3.94 -9.86 -17.98
C ASN A 104 3.64 -9.51 -16.50
N PHE A 105 2.80 -8.49 -16.28
CA PHE A 105 2.41 -8.05 -14.93
C PHE A 105 1.49 -9.03 -14.18
N THR A 106 0.76 -9.89 -14.88
CA THR A 106 -0.07 -10.93 -14.25
C THR A 106 0.80 -12.03 -13.66
N ASP A 107 1.90 -12.41 -14.32
CA ASP A 107 2.86 -13.38 -13.79
C ASP A 107 3.42 -12.90 -12.43
N LEU A 108 3.67 -11.60 -12.28
CA LEU A 108 4.12 -11.03 -11.00
C LEU A 108 3.09 -11.17 -9.86
N ARG A 109 1.81 -11.35 -10.18
CA ARG A 109 0.73 -11.56 -9.20
C ARG A 109 0.30 -13.02 -9.11
N THR A 110 0.95 -13.92 -9.84
CA THR A 110 0.59 -15.34 -9.86
C THR A 110 1.46 -16.09 -8.87
N ILE A 111 0.89 -16.45 -7.72
CA ILE A 111 1.58 -17.18 -6.65
C ILE A 111 0.99 -18.58 -6.57
N ASP A 112 1.84 -19.61 -6.69
CA ASP A 112 1.44 -21.03 -6.69
C ASP A 112 0.27 -21.37 -7.64
N GLY A 113 0.23 -20.68 -8.80
CA GLY A 113 -0.81 -20.86 -9.82
C GLY A 113 -2.09 -20.04 -9.62
N TYR A 114 -2.21 -19.28 -8.53
CA TYR A 114 -3.34 -18.40 -8.25
C TYR A 114 -3.01 -16.94 -8.55
N ILE A 115 -3.87 -16.27 -9.30
CA ILE A 115 -3.71 -14.85 -9.66
C ILE A 115 -4.30 -13.99 -8.53
N CYS A 116 -3.44 -13.27 -7.82
CA CYS A 116 -3.83 -12.27 -6.83
C CYS A 116 -4.41 -11.02 -7.51
N HIS A 117 -5.37 -10.35 -6.86
CA HIS A 117 -6.00 -9.14 -7.38
C HIS A 117 -5.06 -7.94 -7.36
N THR A 118 -4.19 -7.84 -6.36
CA THR A 118 -3.24 -6.72 -6.17
C THR A 118 -1.80 -7.20 -6.00
N TYR A 119 -0.82 -6.32 -6.23
CA TYR A 119 0.58 -6.66 -5.93
C TYR A 119 0.81 -6.88 -4.43
N ARG A 120 0.08 -6.15 -3.58
CA ARG A 120 0.11 -6.33 -2.13
C ARG A 120 -0.28 -7.74 -1.71
N GLU A 121 -1.38 -8.25 -2.25
CA GLU A 121 -1.88 -9.59 -1.96
C GLU A 121 -0.89 -10.68 -2.43
N ALA A 122 -0.21 -10.46 -3.56
CA ALA A 122 0.87 -11.33 -4.00
C ALA A 122 2.06 -11.30 -3.03
N CYS A 123 2.48 -10.12 -2.55
CA CYS A 123 3.51 -10.01 -1.52
C CYS A 123 3.11 -10.70 -0.21
N GLN A 124 1.84 -10.59 0.19
CA GLN A 124 1.30 -11.23 1.38
C GLN A 124 1.32 -12.76 1.24
N SER A 125 0.90 -13.28 0.09
CA SER A 125 0.91 -14.72 -0.21
C SER A 125 2.32 -15.31 -0.22
N LEU A 126 3.31 -14.52 -0.65
CA LEU A 126 4.73 -14.87 -0.57
C LEU A 126 5.34 -14.69 0.84
N GLY A 127 4.59 -14.19 1.82
CA GLY A 127 5.09 -13.94 3.18
C GLY A 127 6.11 -12.81 3.27
N LEU A 128 6.12 -11.89 2.29
CA LEU A 128 7.08 -10.77 2.24
C LEU A 128 6.66 -9.58 3.13
N LEU A 129 5.40 -9.56 3.55
CA LEU A 129 4.86 -8.51 4.42
C LEU A 129 4.92 -8.97 5.86
N GLU A 130 5.30 -8.06 6.77
CA GLU A 130 5.21 -8.33 8.20
C GLU A 130 3.76 -8.63 8.56
N ASN A 131 3.58 -9.68 9.38
CA ASN A 131 2.27 -10.08 9.82
C ASN A 131 1.78 -9.06 10.84
N ASP A 132 0.60 -8.47 10.62
CA ASP A 132 0.03 -7.43 11.48
C ASP A 132 -0.33 -7.92 12.90
N ASN A 133 -0.07 -9.20 13.21
CA ASN A 133 -0.25 -9.80 14.52
C ASN A 133 0.30 -8.93 15.65
N HIS A 134 1.44 -8.29 15.45
CA HIS A 134 2.02 -7.46 16.50
C HIS A 134 1.24 -6.15 16.71
N TRP A 135 0.65 -5.56 15.66
CA TRP A 135 -0.25 -4.42 15.78
C TRP A 135 -1.58 -4.82 16.42
N GLU A 136 -2.09 -6.00 16.09
CA GLU A 136 -3.29 -6.54 16.72
C GLU A 136 -3.07 -6.78 18.21
N LEU A 137 -1.97 -7.43 18.61
CA LEU A 137 -1.61 -7.62 20.02
C LEU A 137 -1.41 -6.28 20.74
N THR A 138 -0.70 -5.33 20.10
CA THR A 138 -0.46 -3.99 20.66
C THR A 138 -1.78 -3.24 20.91
N LEU A 139 -2.72 -3.29 19.95
CA LEU A 139 -4.04 -2.68 20.11
C LEU A 139 -4.87 -3.42 21.16
N GLN A 140 -4.80 -4.76 21.19
CA GLN A 140 -5.50 -5.58 22.17
C GLN A 140 -5.06 -5.25 23.60
N GLU A 141 -3.76 -5.13 23.85
CA GLU A 141 -3.22 -4.68 25.14
C GLU A 141 -3.70 -3.27 25.49
N ALA A 142 -3.68 -2.35 24.52
CA ALA A 142 -4.17 -1.00 24.73
C ALA A 142 -5.66 -0.97 25.12
N THR A 143 -6.50 -1.88 24.60
CA THR A 143 -7.92 -1.95 24.99
C THR A 143 -8.15 -2.26 26.48
N LEU A 144 -7.16 -2.85 27.15
CA LEU A 144 -7.25 -3.20 28.57
C LEU A 144 -6.83 -2.04 29.49
N THR A 145 -5.99 -1.12 29.02
CA THR A 145 -5.34 -0.12 29.87
C THR A 145 -5.55 1.32 29.44
N ALA A 146 -5.99 1.56 28.21
CA ALA A 146 -6.05 2.89 27.60
C ALA A 146 -7.49 3.35 27.32
N SER A 147 -7.68 4.66 27.27
CA SER A 147 -8.95 5.28 26.86
C SER A 147 -9.14 5.20 25.34
N ALA A 148 -10.38 5.33 24.87
CA ALA A 148 -10.70 5.35 23.44
C ALA A 148 -9.88 6.41 22.65
N GLU A 149 -9.61 7.57 23.24
CA GLU A 149 -8.77 8.60 22.63
C GLU A 149 -7.31 8.17 22.47
N GLN A 150 -6.72 7.56 23.51
CA GLN A 150 -5.36 7.03 23.44
C GLN A 150 -5.24 5.88 22.44
N ILE A 151 -6.27 5.04 22.32
CA ILE A 151 -6.31 3.97 21.32
C ILE A 151 -6.35 4.57 19.91
N ARG A 152 -7.11 5.66 19.67
CA ARG A 152 -7.11 6.38 18.39
C ARG A 152 -5.73 6.97 18.06
N GLU A 153 -5.02 7.50 19.05
CA GLU A 153 -3.65 8.03 18.87
C GLU A 153 -2.65 6.95 18.52
N LEU A 154 -2.68 5.83 19.25
CA LEU A 154 -1.87 4.67 18.96
C LEU A 154 -2.16 4.13 17.56
N PHE A 155 -3.43 4.03 17.19
CA PHE A 155 -3.81 3.61 15.84
C PHE A 155 -3.26 4.56 14.76
N ALA A 156 -3.34 5.88 14.95
CA ALA A 156 -2.76 6.85 14.02
C ALA A 156 -1.24 6.69 13.88
N ILE A 157 -0.53 6.39 14.97
CA ILE A 157 0.92 6.06 14.93
C ILE A 157 1.15 4.76 14.16
N ILE A 158 0.37 3.70 14.42
CA ILE A 158 0.48 2.42 13.70
C ILE A 158 0.28 2.64 12.20
N LEU A 159 -0.67 3.49 11.78
CA LEU A 159 -0.84 3.80 10.36
C LEU A 159 0.43 4.38 9.71
N THR A 160 1.28 5.09 10.46
CA THR A 160 2.54 5.63 9.91
C THR A 160 3.55 4.56 9.52
N THR A 161 3.42 3.35 10.09
CA THR A 161 4.32 2.23 9.80
C THR A 161 3.87 1.41 8.58
N ASN A 162 2.79 1.83 7.90
CA ASN A 162 2.19 1.15 6.74
C ASN A 162 1.82 -0.32 7.03
N PRO A 163 0.88 -0.57 7.97
CA PRO A 163 0.44 -1.93 8.28
C PRO A 163 -0.10 -2.66 7.04
N SER A 164 -0.02 -3.99 7.06
CA SER A 164 -0.39 -4.87 5.94
C SER A 164 -1.90 -4.95 5.69
N ASN A 165 -2.75 -4.53 6.63
CA ASN A 165 -4.20 -4.41 6.47
C ASN A 165 -4.81 -3.43 7.49
N PRO A 166 -4.66 -2.10 7.30
CA PRO A 166 -5.17 -1.10 8.24
C PRO A 166 -6.68 -1.19 8.41
N LYS A 167 -7.41 -1.56 7.35
CA LYS A 167 -8.86 -1.74 7.39
C LYS A 167 -9.29 -2.87 8.32
N GLN A 168 -8.56 -4.00 8.32
CA GLN A 168 -8.87 -5.11 9.23
C GLN A 168 -8.61 -4.75 10.68
N LEU A 169 -7.50 -4.04 10.98
CA LEU A 169 -7.23 -3.52 12.33
C LEU A 169 -8.35 -2.55 12.75
N TRP A 170 -8.76 -1.64 11.87
CA TRP A 170 -9.89 -0.75 12.11
C TRP A 170 -11.18 -1.52 12.42
N ASP A 171 -11.55 -2.49 11.58
CA ASP A 171 -12.78 -3.25 11.75
C ASP A 171 -12.81 -4.05 13.06
N SER A 172 -11.64 -4.49 13.53
CA SER A 172 -11.47 -5.22 14.79
C SER A 172 -11.57 -4.32 16.03
N PHE A 173 -11.04 -3.09 15.97
CA PHE A 173 -10.90 -2.22 17.15
C PHE A 173 -11.79 -0.95 17.13
N LYS A 174 -12.59 -0.72 16.09
CA LYS A 174 -13.45 0.48 15.97
C LYS A 174 -14.42 0.69 17.13
N ARG A 175 -14.88 -0.38 17.80
CA ARG A 175 -15.73 -0.27 18.99
C ARG A 175 -14.96 0.33 20.17
N ASN A 176 -13.76 -0.19 20.45
CA ASN A 176 -12.89 0.34 21.51
C ASN A 176 -12.48 1.79 21.23
N MET A 177 -12.18 2.11 19.97
CA MET A 177 -11.87 3.47 19.53
C MET A 177 -13.06 4.42 19.56
N SER A 178 -14.29 3.97 19.76
CA SER A 178 -15.50 4.82 19.70
C SER A 178 -16.30 4.85 21.00
N ASP A 179 -15.79 4.21 22.05
CA ASP A 179 -16.50 4.01 23.31
C ASP A 179 -16.84 5.34 24.01
N ASP A 180 -15.91 6.30 24.02
CA ASP A 180 -16.13 7.63 24.59
C ASP A 180 -17.20 8.44 23.83
N ILE A 181 -17.29 8.28 22.51
CA ILE A 181 -18.32 8.92 21.68
C ILE A 181 -19.69 8.34 22.04
N LEU A 182 -19.81 7.01 22.10
CA LEU A 182 -21.06 6.35 22.52
C LEU A 182 -21.47 6.80 23.93
N TYR A 183 -20.52 6.86 24.86
CA TYR A 183 -20.75 7.34 26.22
C TYR A 183 -21.27 8.79 26.25
N GLN A 184 -20.64 9.70 25.51
CA GLN A 184 -21.06 11.10 25.42
C GLN A 184 -22.49 11.24 24.87
N ILE A 185 -22.85 10.46 23.85
CA ILE A 185 -24.19 10.50 23.25
C ILE A 185 -25.24 9.99 24.24
N ARG A 186 -24.94 8.91 24.97
CA ARG A 186 -25.83 8.35 26.01
C ARG A 186 -26.05 9.36 27.15
N GLN A 187 -24.99 10.04 27.59
CA GLN A 187 -25.08 11.10 28.59
C GLN A 187 -25.98 12.27 28.12
N ALA A 188 -25.89 12.65 26.84
CA ALA A 188 -26.74 13.69 26.28
C ALA A 188 -28.21 13.24 26.03
N ASN A 189 -28.46 11.93 25.98
CA ASN A 189 -29.77 11.35 25.63
C ASN A 189 -30.14 10.18 26.59
N PRO A 190 -30.32 10.43 27.89
CA PRO A 190 -30.48 9.38 28.90
C PRO A 190 -31.73 8.50 28.71
N GLU A 191 -32.76 9.03 28.05
CA GLU A 191 -34.02 8.32 27.77
C GLU A 191 -33.94 7.33 26.59
N LEU A 192 -32.82 7.31 25.86
CA LEU A 192 -32.66 6.50 24.66
C LEU A 192 -31.67 5.35 24.90
N ILE A 193 -32.06 4.15 24.49
CA ILE A 193 -31.15 3.02 24.38
C ILE A 193 -30.38 3.19 23.06
N ILE A 194 -29.12 3.61 23.16
CA ILE A 194 -28.25 3.85 22.01
C ILE A 194 -27.14 2.80 22.00
N GLU A 195 -26.96 2.15 20.86
CA GLU A 195 -25.88 1.19 20.61
C GLU A 195 -24.92 1.71 19.53
N PHE A 196 -23.79 1.04 19.37
CA PHE A 196 -22.86 1.30 18.26
C PHE A 196 -23.59 1.23 16.93
N ASN A 197 -23.35 2.22 16.08
CA ASN A 197 -23.93 2.34 14.76
C ASN A 197 -22.95 3.08 13.83
N ASP A 198 -23.29 3.14 12.55
CA ASP A 198 -22.41 3.72 11.54
C ASP A 198 -22.15 5.21 11.78
N ASP A 199 -23.07 5.97 12.38
CA ASP A 199 -22.85 7.39 12.71
C ASP A 199 -21.74 7.55 13.76
N ILE A 200 -21.71 6.68 14.77
CA ILE A 200 -20.66 6.66 15.81
C ILE A 200 -19.32 6.26 15.21
N PHE A 201 -19.29 5.23 14.37
CA PHE A 201 -18.06 4.82 13.68
C PHE A 201 -17.56 5.90 12.72
N ASN A 202 -18.46 6.61 12.05
CA ASN A 202 -18.12 7.71 11.18
C ASN A 202 -17.51 8.90 11.95
N GLU A 203 -18.10 9.29 13.09
CA GLU A 203 -17.53 10.32 13.97
C GLU A 203 -16.12 9.93 14.44
N THR A 204 -15.93 8.65 14.72
CA THR A 204 -14.62 8.10 15.10
C THR A 204 -13.61 8.20 13.96
N LEU A 205 -14.03 7.91 12.72
CA LEU A 205 -13.19 8.09 11.52
C LEU A 205 -12.84 9.56 11.28
N ILE A 206 -13.75 10.51 11.55
CA ILE A 206 -13.46 11.95 11.44
C ILE A 206 -12.35 12.34 12.41
N ARG A 207 -12.48 11.98 13.70
CA ARG A 207 -11.46 12.27 14.71
C ARG A 207 -10.12 11.61 14.36
N LEU A 208 -10.16 10.40 13.84
CA LEU A 208 -8.97 9.68 13.40
C LEU A 208 -8.30 10.35 12.20
N GLU A 209 -9.10 10.78 11.21
CA GLU A 209 -8.59 11.48 10.03
C GLU A 209 -7.96 12.82 10.40
N ASP A 210 -8.53 13.57 11.35
CA ASP A 210 -7.92 14.82 11.82
C ASP A 210 -6.53 14.59 12.44
N LYS A 211 -6.37 13.51 13.24
CA LYS A 211 -5.06 13.10 13.77
C LYS A 211 -4.11 12.68 12.63
N TRP A 212 -4.59 11.89 11.69
CA TRP A 212 -3.79 11.40 10.56
C TRP A 212 -3.32 12.53 9.64
N LEU A 213 -4.20 13.47 9.31
CA LEU A 213 -3.90 14.67 8.53
C LEU A 213 -2.81 15.51 9.21
N ALA A 214 -2.87 15.63 10.54
CA ALA A 214 -1.86 16.35 11.30
C ALA A 214 -0.46 15.71 11.21
N ILE A 215 -0.38 14.38 11.07
CA ILE A 215 0.90 13.65 11.01
C ILE A 215 1.45 13.59 9.57
N ASN A 216 0.61 13.21 8.60
CA ASN A 216 1.06 12.86 7.25
C ASN A 216 0.51 13.77 6.14
N ASN A 217 -0.40 14.70 6.43
CA ASN A 217 -1.05 15.56 5.44
C ASN A 217 -1.68 14.79 4.25
N GLN A 218 -2.18 13.59 4.54
CA GLN A 218 -2.84 12.69 3.61
C GLN A 218 -4.22 12.30 4.17
N THR A 219 -5.16 11.94 3.29
CA THR A 219 -6.47 11.44 3.73
C THR A 219 -6.40 9.97 4.13
N LEU A 220 -7.38 9.48 4.91
CA LEU A 220 -7.46 8.05 5.24
C LEU A 220 -7.68 7.17 4.00
N VAL A 221 -8.37 7.70 2.98
CA VAL A 221 -8.65 6.96 1.74
C VAL A 221 -7.37 6.58 0.99
N GLU A 222 -6.36 7.46 1.01
CA GLU A 222 -5.08 7.23 0.33
C GLU A 222 -4.29 6.03 0.87
N ILE A 223 -4.63 5.58 2.09
CA ILE A 223 -3.99 4.43 2.75
C ILE A 223 -4.91 3.21 2.88
N GLY A 224 -6.02 3.19 2.12
CA GLY A 224 -6.96 2.07 2.09
C GLY A 224 -7.91 1.98 3.29
N MET A 225 -8.04 3.05 4.07
CA MET A 225 -9.01 3.17 5.16
C MET A 225 -10.35 3.74 4.66
N PRO A 226 -11.48 3.49 5.36
CA PRO A 226 -12.77 4.07 5.00
C PRO A 226 -12.75 5.60 5.03
N ALA A 227 -13.38 6.24 4.03
CA ALA A 227 -13.54 7.68 3.99
C ALA A 227 -14.54 8.16 5.06
N PRO A 228 -14.18 9.13 5.92
CA PRO A 228 -15.15 9.75 6.81
C PRO A 228 -16.14 10.62 6.02
N GLN A 229 -17.41 10.56 6.41
CA GLN A 229 -18.46 11.42 5.90
C GLN A 229 -18.61 12.65 6.81
N ARG A 230 -17.97 13.75 6.43
CA ARG A 230 -18.06 15.05 7.12
C ARG A 230 -19.37 15.76 6.75
N ASN A 231 -20.51 15.24 7.22
CA ASN A 231 -21.77 15.96 7.16
C ASN A 231 -21.83 16.99 8.30
N THR A 232 -22.44 18.15 8.08
CA THR A 232 -22.56 19.26 9.07
C THR A 232 -23.43 18.95 10.30
N PHE A 233 -23.82 17.69 10.51
CA PHE A 233 -24.72 17.27 11.57
C PHE A 233 -23.93 16.69 12.73
N SER A 234 -24.04 17.32 13.91
CA SER A 234 -23.45 16.79 15.14
C SER A 234 -24.14 15.51 15.57
N VAL A 235 -23.37 14.44 15.77
CA VAL A 235 -23.85 13.14 16.26
C VAL A 235 -24.44 13.25 17.68
N LEU A 236 -24.11 14.32 18.42
CA LEU A 236 -24.67 14.61 19.74
C LEU A 236 -26.16 14.97 19.70
N ASN A 237 -26.69 15.38 18.54
CA ASN A 237 -28.10 15.77 18.35
C ASN A 237 -28.98 14.59 17.90
N TYR A 238 -28.77 13.40 18.46
CA TYR A 238 -29.44 12.15 18.06
C TYR A 238 -30.98 12.26 18.02
N LYS A 239 -31.60 12.95 19.00
CA LYS A 239 -33.05 13.25 19.02
C LYS A 239 -33.55 13.98 17.76
N ILE A 240 -32.85 15.04 17.35
CA ILE A 240 -33.23 15.89 16.20
C ILE A 240 -33.14 15.09 14.89
N THR A 241 -32.18 14.16 14.82
CA THR A 241 -31.90 13.35 13.62
C THR A 241 -33.00 12.33 13.31
N LYS A 242 -33.60 11.71 14.34
CA LYS A 242 -34.67 10.73 14.13
C LYS A 242 -36.02 11.40 13.85
N GLU A 243 -36.34 12.49 14.55
CA GLU A 243 -37.58 13.26 14.32
C GLU A 243 -37.64 13.86 12.90
N LYS A 244 -36.54 14.40 12.39
CA LYS A 244 -36.48 14.94 11.00
C LYS A 244 -36.56 13.88 9.92
N LYS A 245 -36.12 12.64 10.19
CA LYS A 245 -36.28 11.51 9.25
C LYS A 245 -37.72 10.95 9.28
N LEU A 246 -38.38 10.97 10.43
CA LEU A 246 -39.77 10.51 10.58
C LEU A 246 -40.80 11.50 10.00
N GLN A 247 -40.51 12.81 10.00
CA GLN A 247 -41.38 13.85 9.42
C GLN A 247 -41.23 14.03 7.90
N ARG A 248 -40.34 13.26 7.25
CA ARG A 248 -40.08 13.29 5.80
C ARG A 248 -40.55 12.03 5.07
N GLN A 249 -41.28 11.15 5.75
CA GLN A 249 -42.05 10.05 5.18
C GLN A 249 -43.53 10.39 5.29
#